data_AF-A0A1H5WA35-F1
#
_entry.id   AF-A0A1H5WA35-F1
#
_cell.length_a   1.000
_cell.length_b   1.000
_cell.length_c   1.000
_cell.angle_alpha   90.00
_cell.angle_beta   90.00
_cell.angle_gamma   90.00
#
_symmetry.space_group_name_H-M   'P 1'
#
loop_
_entity.id
_entity.type
_entity.pdbx_description
1 polymer ?
#
loop_
_entity_poly.entity_id
_entity_poly.type
_entity_poly.pdbx_seq_one_letter_code
_entity_poly.pdbx_strand_id
1 'polypeptide(L)'
;MKQRLLVMNGQKILQNFNENEWKTTGLIKKAEEGIKPGIYNIYLAKKAETENKAYEGLILFIDKQEGVVYQQVRKDFIAHKLESFSSPPPIGKNVSIQYDNHEKLNLIKVDAVSNKKMHKI
;
A
#
# COMPACT_ATOMS: atom_id res chain seq x y z
N MET A 1 -6.35 -16.36 -6.22
CA MET A 1 -7.41 -15.49 -6.78
C MET A 1 -6.80 -14.14 -7.12
N LYS A 2 -7.12 -13.49 -8.25
CA LYS A 2 -6.55 -12.17 -8.57
C LYS A 2 -7.43 -11.07 -7.96
N GLN A 3 -6.81 -10.17 -7.23
CA GLN A 3 -7.45 -9.02 -6.59
C GLN A 3 -6.69 -7.73 -6.95
N ARG A 4 -7.42 -6.65 -7.20
CA ARG A 4 -6.87 -5.32 -7.51
C ARG A 4 -7.63 -4.23 -6.77
N LEU A 5 -6.96 -3.11 -6.54
CA LEU A 5 -7.60 -1.87 -6.10
C LEU A 5 -7.73 -0.93 -7.32
N LEU A 6 -8.95 -0.49 -7.61
CA LEU A 6 -9.22 0.56 -8.58
C LEU A 6 -9.45 1.86 -7.82
N VAL A 7 -8.70 2.90 -8.14
CA VAL A 7 -8.88 4.25 -7.58
C VAL A 7 -9.27 5.20 -8.70
N MET A 8 -10.43 5.83 -8.58
CA MET A 8 -10.93 6.80 -9.54
C MET A 8 -11.85 7.80 -8.85
N ASN A 9 -11.80 9.07 -9.27
CA ASN A 9 -12.68 10.13 -8.75
C ASN A 9 -12.68 10.25 -7.21
N GLY A 10 -11.52 10.03 -6.56
CA GLY A 10 -11.38 10.06 -5.10
C GLY A 10 -12.04 8.89 -4.37
N GLN A 11 -12.45 7.84 -5.09
CA GLN A 11 -12.99 6.60 -4.55
C GLN A 11 -12.02 5.45 -4.78
N LYS A 12 -12.03 4.47 -3.89
CA LYS A 12 -11.31 3.21 -4.00
C LYS A 12 -12.30 2.04 -4.02
N ILE A 13 -12.02 1.08 -4.89
CA ILE A 13 -12.88 -0.06 -5.19
C ILE A 13 -12.00 -1.31 -5.18
N LEU A 14 -12.29 -2.25 -4.28
CA LEU A 14 -11.64 -3.55 -4.29
C LEU A 14 -12.34 -4.43 -5.34
N GLN A 15 -11.58 -5.04 -6.24
CA GLN A 15 -12.11 -5.89 -7.28
C GLN A 15 -11.42 -7.24 -7.29
N ASN A 16 -12.20 -8.28 -7.50
CA ASN A 16 -11.74 -9.64 -7.65
C ASN A 16 -11.97 -10.09 -9.10
N PHE A 17 -11.02 -10.82 -9.66
CA PHE A 17 -11.18 -11.44 -10.96
C PHE A 17 -11.85 -12.81 -10.78
N ASN A 18 -13.05 -12.95 -11.32
CA ASN A 18 -13.81 -14.20 -11.33
C ASN A 18 -14.58 -14.30 -12.66
N GLU A 19 -14.77 -15.51 -13.18
CA GLU A 19 -15.52 -15.74 -14.44
C GLU A 19 -15.03 -14.88 -15.61
N ASN A 20 -13.71 -14.69 -15.72
CA ASN A 20 -13.05 -13.83 -16.71
C ASN A 20 -13.39 -12.33 -16.63
N GLU A 21 -14.00 -11.88 -15.54
CA GLU A 21 -14.39 -10.48 -15.33
C GLU A 21 -13.89 -9.93 -13.99
N TRP A 22 -13.72 -8.61 -13.92
CA TRP A 22 -13.43 -7.91 -12.67
C TRP A 22 -14.74 -7.51 -11.98
N LYS A 23 -15.00 -8.07 -10.81
CA LYS A 23 -16.20 -7.79 -10.02
C LYS A 23 -15.85 -7.03 -8.75
N THR A 24 -16.60 -5.96 -8.47
CA THR A 24 -16.46 -5.20 -7.22
C THR A 24 -16.79 -6.09 -6.03
N THR A 25 -15.91 -6.06 -5.03
CA THR A 25 -16.07 -6.81 -3.79
C THR A 25 -16.30 -5.83 -2.65
N GLY A 26 -17.52 -5.83 -2.10
CA GLY A 26 -17.92 -4.95 -1.00
C GLY A 26 -18.30 -3.52 -1.44
N LEU A 27 -18.28 -2.60 -0.47
CA LEU A 27 -18.66 -1.20 -0.67
C LEU A 27 -17.52 -0.37 -1.26
N ILE A 28 -17.88 0.56 -2.14
CA ILE A 28 -16.98 1.61 -2.64
C ILE A 28 -16.69 2.59 -1.49
N LYS A 29 -15.41 2.86 -1.23
CA LYS A 29 -14.97 3.75 -0.14
C LYS A 29 -14.25 4.97 -0.69
N LYS A 30 -14.16 6.04 0.11
CA LYS A 30 -13.28 7.16 -0.21
C LYS A 30 -11.82 6.68 -0.26
N ALA A 31 -11.07 7.12 -1.26
CA ALA A 31 -9.63 6.91 -1.32
C ALA A 31 -8.94 7.82 -0.32
N GLU A 32 -7.93 7.29 0.38
CA GLU A 32 -7.10 8.08 1.27
C GLU A 32 -6.27 9.11 0.50
N GLU A 33 -6.03 10.26 1.14
CA GLU A 33 -5.14 11.29 0.61
C GLU A 33 -3.75 10.71 0.34
N GLY A 34 -3.17 11.05 -0.81
CA GLY A 34 -1.87 10.52 -1.25
C GLY A 34 -1.97 9.31 -2.19
N ILE A 35 -3.09 8.60 -2.21
CA ILE A 35 -3.34 7.54 -3.22
C ILE A 35 -3.89 8.20 -4.48
N LYS A 36 -3.13 8.06 -5.58
CA LYS A 36 -3.50 8.63 -6.88
C LYS A 36 -4.57 7.78 -7.59
N PRO A 37 -5.33 8.35 -8.53
CA PRO A 37 -6.14 7.54 -9.44
C PRO A 37 -5.28 6.53 -10.21
N GLY A 38 -5.78 5.30 -10.37
CA GLY A 38 -5.05 4.22 -11.04
C GLY A 38 -5.59 2.82 -10.75
N ILE A 39 -5.00 1.84 -11.43
CA ILE A 39 -5.26 0.41 -11.20
C ILE A 39 -4.04 -0.16 -10.48
N TYR A 40 -4.27 -0.70 -9.28
CA TYR A 40 -3.24 -1.30 -8.44
C TYR A 40 -3.47 -2.80 -8.35
N ASN A 41 -2.69 -3.55 -9.13
CA ASN A 41 -2.78 -5.01 -9.21
C ASN A 41 -2.11 -5.67 -7.99
N ILE A 42 -2.73 -5.55 -6.81
CA ILE A 42 -2.18 -6.07 -5.54
C ILE A 42 -1.99 -7.59 -5.53
N TYR A 43 -2.65 -8.34 -6.43
CA TYR A 43 -2.35 -9.76 -6.66
C TYR A 43 -0.93 -10.05 -7.16
N LEU A 44 -0.21 -9.03 -7.67
CA LEU A 44 1.20 -9.13 -8.04
C LEU A 44 2.14 -8.91 -6.85
N ALA A 45 1.60 -8.66 -5.65
CA ALA A 45 2.41 -8.36 -4.49
C ALA A 45 3.32 -9.53 -4.12
N LYS A 46 4.59 -9.22 -3.91
CA LYS A 46 5.59 -10.15 -3.39
C LYS A 46 5.57 -10.08 -1.87
N LYS A 47 5.67 -11.22 -1.21
CA LYS A 47 5.86 -11.24 0.25
C LYS A 47 7.14 -10.49 0.60
N ALA A 48 7.09 -9.67 1.65
CA ALA A 48 8.26 -8.97 2.14
C ALA A 48 9.33 -9.97 2.61
N GLU A 49 10.57 -9.71 2.24
CA GLU A 49 11.77 -10.36 2.73
C GLU A 49 12.14 -9.71 4.07
N THR A 50 12.39 -10.53 5.08
CA THR A 50 12.70 -10.08 6.44
C THR A 50 14.20 -9.81 6.64
N GLU A 51 15.06 -10.29 5.73
CA GLU A 51 16.51 -10.18 5.85
C GLU A 51 17.04 -8.93 5.13
N ASN A 52 17.50 -7.94 5.91
CA ASN A 52 18.33 -6.81 5.46
C ASN A 52 17.77 -5.97 4.30
N LYS A 53 16.45 -5.88 4.17
CA LYS A 53 15.79 -5.11 3.11
C LYS A 53 14.87 -4.05 3.68
N ALA A 54 15.09 -2.81 3.25
CA ALA A 54 14.18 -1.70 3.51
C ALA A 54 13.26 -1.50 2.30
N TYR A 55 11.98 -1.31 2.56
CA TYR A 55 10.95 -1.07 1.56
C TYR A 55 10.44 0.36 1.68
N GLU A 56 10.81 1.20 0.74
CA GLU A 56 10.42 2.61 0.69
C GLU A 56 9.28 2.84 -0.29
N GLY A 57 8.13 3.31 0.20
CA GLY A 57 6.97 3.49 -0.64
C GLY A 57 5.66 3.74 0.09
N LEU A 58 4.60 3.82 -0.69
CA LEU A 58 3.27 4.23 -0.26
C LEU A 58 2.52 3.06 0.39
N ILE A 59 2.01 3.23 1.60
CA ILE A 59 1.03 2.27 2.16
C ILE A 59 -0.27 2.41 1.37
N LEU A 60 -0.63 1.37 0.61
CA LEU A 60 -1.71 1.41 -0.35
C LEU A 60 -3.02 0.88 0.25
N PHE A 61 -2.97 -0.26 0.92
CA PHE A 61 -4.16 -0.96 1.39
C PHE A 61 -3.85 -1.84 2.59
N ILE A 62 -4.79 -1.95 3.52
CA ILE A 62 -4.74 -2.91 4.62
C ILE A 62 -5.94 -3.83 4.46
N ASP A 63 -5.65 -5.09 4.17
CA ASP A 63 -6.64 -6.15 4.19
C ASP A 63 -6.68 -6.76 5.59
N LYS A 64 -7.68 -6.35 6.38
CA LYS A 64 -7.86 -6.88 7.74
C LYS A 64 -8.39 -8.32 7.74
N GLN A 65 -9.03 -8.76 6.67
CA GLN A 65 -9.55 -10.12 6.58
C GLN A 65 -8.41 -11.10 6.33
N GLU A 66 -7.50 -10.75 5.42
CA GLU A 66 -6.32 -11.56 5.09
C GLU A 66 -5.12 -11.29 6.03
N GLY A 67 -5.19 -10.25 6.87
CA GLY A 67 -4.09 -9.86 7.76
C GLY A 67 -2.87 -9.36 7.00
N VAL A 68 -3.06 -8.62 5.90
CA VAL A 68 -2.00 -8.15 4.99
C VAL A 68 -2.00 -6.63 4.87
N VAL A 69 -0.81 -6.04 4.89
CA VAL A 69 -0.56 -4.64 4.50
C VAL A 69 0.13 -4.64 3.15
N TYR A 70 -0.44 -3.93 2.18
CA TYR A 70 0.13 -3.73 0.87
C TYR A 70 0.83 -2.37 0.78
N GLN A 71 2.11 -2.39 0.43
CA GLN A 71 2.91 -1.22 0.13
C GLN A 71 3.24 -1.19 -1.37
N GLN A 72 3.11 -0.03 -2.00
CA GLN A 72 3.62 0.19 -3.35
C GLN A 72 5.04 0.75 -3.26
N VAL A 73 6.02 -0.02 -3.74
CA VAL A 73 7.42 0.37 -3.83
C VAL A 73 7.75 0.62 -5.30
N ARG A 74 7.85 1.89 -5.70
CA ARG A 74 7.93 2.32 -7.10
C ARG A 74 6.76 1.76 -7.94
N LYS A 75 7.01 0.72 -8.76
CA LYS A 75 6.01 0.05 -9.60
C LYS A 75 5.61 -1.34 -9.07
N ASP A 76 6.34 -1.84 -8.08
CA ASP A 76 6.09 -3.14 -7.46
C ASP A 76 5.16 -3.01 -6.26
N PHE A 77 4.58 -4.14 -5.86
CA PHE A 77 3.76 -4.27 -4.67
C PHE A 77 4.42 -5.23 -3.70
N ILE A 78 4.45 -4.85 -2.43
CA ILE A 78 5.01 -5.65 -1.35
C ILE A 78 3.91 -5.91 -0.32
N ALA A 79 3.79 -7.18 0.07
CA ALA A 79 2.84 -7.65 1.08
C ALA A 79 3.57 -7.92 2.40
N HIS A 80 3.17 -7.20 3.43
CA HIS A 80 3.66 -7.36 4.80
C HIS A 80 2.57 -8.02 5.64
N LYS A 81 2.94 -8.84 6.62
CA LYS A 81 1.98 -9.35 7.60
C LYS A 81 1.52 -8.21 8.51
N LEU A 82 0.21 -8.07 8.71
CA LEU A 82 -0.37 -7.04 9.57
C LEU A 82 0.03 -7.21 11.04
N GLU A 83 0.19 -8.44 11.50
CA GLU A 83 0.63 -8.77 12.87
C GLU A 83 2.05 -8.29 13.20
N SER A 84 2.90 -8.07 12.18
CA SER A 84 4.26 -7.55 12.38
C SER A 84 4.26 -6.06 12.77
N PHE A 85 3.14 -5.36 12.64
CA PHE A 85 2.99 -3.97 13.03
C PHE A 85 2.38 -3.86 14.43
N SER A 86 2.97 -3.03 15.29
CA SER A 86 2.41 -2.70 16.61
C SER A 86 1.07 -1.95 16.53
N SER A 87 0.85 -1.24 15.42
CA SER A 87 -0.41 -0.58 15.09
C SER A 87 -0.55 -0.47 13.57
N PRO A 88 -1.79 -0.39 13.03
CA PRO A 88 -1.98 -0.29 11.58
C PRO A 88 -1.22 0.91 10.99
N PRO A 89 -0.43 0.72 9.91
CA PRO A 89 0.33 1.81 9.31
C PRO A 89 -0.58 2.82 8.59
N PRO A 90 -0.11 4.07 8.39
CA PRO A 90 -0.92 5.12 7.79
C PRO A 90 -1.12 4.90 6.29
N ILE A 91 -2.31 4.50 5.88
CA ILE A 91 -2.69 4.39 4.46
C ILE A 91 -2.56 5.76 3.78
N GLY A 92 -2.01 5.78 2.56
CA GLY A 92 -1.81 7.01 1.77
C GLY A 92 -0.51 7.76 2.07
N LYS A 93 0.34 7.26 2.98
CA LYS A 93 1.64 7.88 3.31
C LYS A 93 2.82 7.06 2.81
N ASN A 94 3.90 7.74 2.43
CA ASN A 94 5.18 7.09 2.14
C ASN A 94 5.89 6.77 3.45
N VAL A 95 6.38 5.54 3.54
CA VAL A 95 7.11 5.03 4.69
C VAL A 95 8.29 4.19 4.23
N SER A 96 9.27 4.02 5.09
CA SER A 96 10.29 2.98 4.99
C SER A 96 9.98 1.89 6.00
N ILE A 97 9.79 0.66 5.51
CA ILE A 97 9.55 -0.53 6.33
C ILE A 97 10.80 -1.39 6.29
N GLN A 98 11.37 -1.67 7.46
CA GLN A 98 12.47 -2.62 7.63
C GLN A 98 12.14 -3.60 8.74
N TYR A 99 12.52 -4.86 8.55
CA TYR A 99 12.41 -5.90 9.56
C TYR A 99 13.67 -5.93 10.42
N ASP A 100 13.49 -6.09 11.72
CA ASP A 100 14.57 -6.45 12.63
C ASP A 100 14.84 -7.96 12.62
N ASN A 101 15.88 -8.39 13.35
CA ASN A 101 16.29 -9.79 13.46
C ASN A 101 15.22 -10.70 14.13
N HIS A 102 14.12 -10.15 14.62
CA HIS A 102 13.02 -10.86 15.28
C HIS A 102 11.70 -10.81 14.46
N GLU A 103 11.78 -10.47 13.17
CA GLU A 103 10.62 -10.28 12.27
C GLU A 103 9.65 -9.17 12.71
N LYS A 104 10.04 -8.30 13.64
CA LYS A 104 9.28 -7.11 14.00
C LYS A 104 9.67 -5.96 13.09
N LEU A 105 8.69 -5.08 12.84
CA LEU A 105 8.87 -3.96 11.94
C LEU A 105 9.39 -2.72 12.67
N ASN A 106 10.49 -2.18 12.15
CA ASN A 106 10.85 -0.79 12.33
C ASN A 106 10.20 0.01 11.20
N LEU A 107 9.13 0.72 11.54
CA LEU A 107 8.44 1.63 10.63
C LEU A 107 9.03 3.03 10.78
N ILE A 108 9.74 3.50 9.75
CA ILE A 108 10.23 4.87 9.68
C ILE A 108 9.30 5.65 8.75
N LYS A 109 8.58 6.64 9.30
CA LYS A 109 7.80 7.56 8.47
C LYS A 109 8.76 8.48 7.73
N VAL A 110 8.74 8.43 6.41
CA VAL A 110 9.51 9.34 5.56
C VAL A 110 8.52 10.28 4.89
N ASP A 111 8.05 11.29 5.64
CA ASP A 111 7.33 12.40 5.06
C ASP A 111 8.33 13.53 4.73
N ALA A 112 8.65 13.71 3.44
CA ALA A 112 9.02 15.02 2.90
C ALA A 112 9.08 15.00 1.36
N VAL A 113 8.22 15.79 0.71
CA VAL A 113 8.69 16.78 -0.28
C VAL A 113 7.87 18.05 -0.11
N SER A 114 8.38 18.96 0.73
CA SER A 114 8.11 20.40 0.62
C SER A 114 8.76 20.90 -0.68
N ASN A 115 8.10 20.71 -1.81
CA ASN A 115 8.47 21.41 -3.04
C ASN A 115 7.99 22.87 -2.95
N LYS A 116 8.59 23.67 -2.05
CA LYS A 116 8.61 25.12 -2.21
C LYS A 116 9.55 25.44 -3.36
N LYS A 117 9.05 25.33 -4.60
CA LYS A 117 9.63 26.08 -5.71
C LYS A 117 9.39 27.57 -5.41
N MET A 118 10.36 28.21 -4.76
CA MET A 118 10.50 29.67 -4.82
C MET A 118 10.69 30.05 -6.29
N HIS A 119 9.61 30.45 -6.96
CA HIS A 119 9.73 31.33 -8.11
C HIS A 119 10.04 32.70 -7.51
N LYS A 120 11.32 33.07 -7.52
CA LYS A 120 11.68 34.49 -7.43
C LYS A 120 11.17 35.12 -8.72
N ILE A 121 10.20 36.02 -8.57
CA ILE A 121 9.85 37.04 -9.56
C ILE A 121 10.83 38.18 -9.35
#